data_AF-A0A3P6BH16-F1
#
_entry.id   AF-A0A3P6BH16-F1
#
_cell.length_a   1.000
_cell.length_b   1.000
_cell.length_c   1.000
_cell.angle_alpha   90.00
_cell.angle_beta   90.00
_cell.angle_gamma   90.00
#
_symmetry.space_group_name_H-M   'P 1'
#
loop_
_entity.id
_entity.type
_entity.pdbx_description
1 polymer ?
#
loop_
_entity_poly.entity_id
_entity_poly.type
_entity_poly.pdbx_seq_one_letter_code
_entity_poly.pdbx_strand_id
1 'polypeptide(L)' 'VKIGLSCCEEDEERRMETRDAVEKIERLRDGQDLDGDFATSTHNVFASRLMDDDDFGLAMNGG' A
#
# COMPACT_ATOMS: atom_id res chain seq x y z
N VAL A 1 -9.33 -6.40 7.99
CA VAL A 1 -9.20 -5.30 7.01
C VAL A 1 -7.98 -4.47 7.39
N LYS A 2 -7.13 -4.07 6.44
CA LYS A 2 -5.96 -3.20 6.71
C LYS A 2 -6.45 -1.82 7.17
N ILE A 3 -5.74 -1.14 8.08
CA ILE A 3 -6.18 0.16 8.64
C ILE A 3 -6.57 1.15 7.53
N GLY A 4 -5.74 1.27 6.48
CA GLY A 4 -6.03 2.16 5.35
C GLY A 4 -7.29 1.83 4.56
N LEU A 5 -7.69 0.55 4.46
CA LEU A 5 -8.95 0.17 3.81
C LEU A 5 -10.15 0.59 4.65
N SER A 6 -10.08 0.40 5.97
CA SER A 6 -11.17 0.80 6.88
C SER A 6 -11.33 2.32 7.02
N CYS A 7 -10.27 3.10 6.82
CA CYS A 7 -10.37 4.57 6.80
C CYS A 7 -10.99 5.11 5.49
N CYS A 8 -10.87 4.37 4.39
CA CYS A 8 -11.41 4.75 3.08
C CYS A 8 -12.75 4.06 2.77
N GLU A 9 -13.41 3.47 3.77
CA GLU A 9 -14.69 2.80 3.57
C GLU A 9 -15.75 3.83 3.13
N GLU A 10 -16.52 3.51 2.09
CA GLU A 10 -17.52 4.45 1.52
C GLU A 10 -18.70 4.68 2.47
N ASP A 11 -19.07 3.65 3.21
CA ASP A 11 -20.11 3.68 4.24
C ASP A 11 -19.56 4.38 5.49
N GLU A 12 -20.16 5.50 5.88
CA GLU A 12 -19.69 6.31 7.01
C GLU A 12 -19.86 5.61 8.36
N GLU A 13 -20.88 4.76 8.50
CA GLU A 13 -21.13 4.02 9.74
C GLU A 13 -20.08 2.91 9.94
N ARG A 14 -19.50 2.42 8.84
CA ARG A 14 -18.46 1.39 8.87
C ARG A 14 -17.04 1.95 8.83
N ARG A 15 -16.90 3.21 8.42
CA ARG A 15 -15.62 3.91 8.34
C ARG A 15 -15.02 4.04 9.74
N MET A 16 -13.76 3.63 9.86
CA MET A 16 -13.03 3.73 11.11
C MET A 16 -12.79 5.19 11.49
N GLU A 17 -13.04 5.55 12.75
CA GLU A 17 -12.71 6.87 13.25
C GLU A 17 -11.19 7.11 13.25
N THR A 18 -10.79 8.36 12.97
CA THR A 18 -9.38 8.75 12.92
C THR A 18 -8.63 8.42 14.21
N ARG A 19 -9.29 8.60 15.36
CA ARG A 19 -8.69 8.30 16.66
C ARG A 19 -8.35 6.81 16.80
N ASP A 20 -9.27 5.94 16.42
CA ASP A 20 -9.10 4.50 16.47
C ASP A 20 -8.05 4.00 15.47
N ALA A 21 -7.98 4.65 14.30
CA ALA A 21 -6.95 4.38 13.30
C ALA A 21 -5.55 4.71 13.86
N VAL A 22 -5.37 5.89 14.47
CA VAL A 22 -4.11 6.28 15.10
C VAL A 22 -3.74 5.32 16.23
N GLU A 23 -4.67 5.01 17.12
CA GLU A 23 -4.44 4.09 18.24
C GLU A 23 -4.01 2.69 17.75
N LYS A 24 -4.62 2.16 16.69
CA LYS A 24 -4.22 0.89 16.08
C LYS A 24 -2.84 0.98 15.41
N ILE A 25 -2.50 2.10 14.78
CA ILE A 25 -1.16 2.30 14.20
C ILE A 25 -0.09 2.32 15.30
N GLU A 26 -0.35 3.01 16.41
CA GLU A 26 0.59 3.07 17.54
C GLU A 26 0.80 1.69 18.17
N ARG A 27 -0.27 0.93 18.39
CA ARG A 27 -0.17 -0.46 18.88
C ARG A 27 0.62 -1.38 17.94
N LEU A 28 0.49 -1.19 16.63
CA LEU A 28 1.28 -1.94 15.66
C LEU A 28 2.75 -1.52 15.70
N ARG A 29 3.04 -0.23 15.84
CA ARG A 29 4.41 0.31 15.97
C ARG A 29 5.10 -0.21 17.22
N ASP A 30 4.40 -0.26 18.36
CA ASP A 30 4.93 -0.77 19.62
C ASP A 30 5.04 -2.31 19.64
N GLY A 31 4.29 -3.00 18.77
CA GLY A 31 4.37 -4.45 18.58
C GLY A 31 5.40 -4.90 17.53
N GLN A 32 6.00 -3.97 16.79
CA GLN A 32 6.94 -4.25 15.70
C GLN A 32 8.37 -4.54 16.16
N ASP A 33 8.69 -4.37 17.45
CA ASP A 33 9.98 -4.76 18.03
C ASP A 33 10.16 -6.29 18.16
N LEU A 34 9.13 -7.11 17.84
CA LEU A 34 9.14 -8.56 18.05
C LEU A 34 8.92 -9.43 16.79
N ASP A 35 8.58 -8.85 15.63
CA ASP A 35 8.34 -9.64 14.41
C ASP A 35 9.13 -9.06 13.23
N GLY A 36 10.44 -9.37 13.26
CA GLY A 36 11.42 -9.02 12.23
C GLY A 36 11.22 -9.78 10.92
N ASP A 37 10.02 -9.76 10.34
CA ASP A 37 9.75 -10.34 9.01
C ASP A 37 8.88 -9.45 8.10
N PHE A 38 8.49 -8.24 8.52
CA PHE A 38 7.79 -7.30 7.62
C PHE A 38 8.68 -6.81 6.45
N ALA A 39 10.01 -6.92 6.59
CA ALA A 39 10.96 -6.51 5.56
C ALA A 39 11.20 -7.57 4.47
N THR A 40 10.87 -8.85 4.69
CA THR A 40 11.26 -9.94 3.77
C THR A 40 10.35 -10.07 2.55
N SER A 41 9.09 -9.62 2.61
CA SER A 41 8.14 -9.75 1.48
C SER A 41 8.02 -8.50 0.58
N THR A 42 8.95 -7.53 0.66
CA THR A 42 9.01 -6.40 -0.30
C THR A 42 10.16 -6.55 -1.31
N HIS A 43 11.03 -7.56 -1.16
CA HIS A 43 12.20 -7.74 -2.04
C HIS A 43 11.91 -8.52 -3.34
N ASN A 44 10.65 -8.79 -3.67
CA ASN A 44 10.27 -9.51 -4.90
C ASN A 44 9.30 -8.75 -5.82
N VAL A 45 8.93 -7.51 -5.51
CA VAL A 45 8.09 -6.69 -6.41
C VAL A 45 8.88 -5.56 -7.10
N PHE A 46 10.13 -5.32 -6.68
CA PHE A 46 11.02 -4.34 -7.32
C PHE A 46 11.95 -4.92 -8.40
N ALA A 47 11.71 -6.15 -8.86
CA ALA A 47 12.50 -6.81 -9.90
C ALA A 47 11.70 -7.22 -11.14
N SER A 48 10.61 -6.52 -11.48
CA SER A 48 9.85 -6.77 -12.73
C SER A 48 9.67 -5.55 -13.63
N ARG A 49 10.47 -4.49 -13.44
CA ARG A 49 10.54 -3.36 -14.39
C ARG A 49 11.86 -3.26 -15.14
N LEU A 50 12.67 -4.31 -15.14
CA LEU A 50 13.69 -4.51 -16.16
C LEU A 50 13.09 -5.36 -17.30
N MET A 51 12.03 -4.84 -17.94
CA MET A 51 11.66 -5.29 -19.28
C MET A 51 12.25 -4.26 -20.22
N ASP A 52 13.39 -4.66 -20.75
CA ASP A 52 14.07 -4.24 -21.96
C ASP A 52 13.41 -3.11 -22.77
N ASP A 53 14.24 -2.08 -22.94
CA ASP A 53 14.28 -1.11 -24.02
C ASP A 53 14.05 -1.80 -25.38
N ASP A 54 12.81 -1.85 -25.90
CA ASP A 54 12.51 -1.89 -27.34
C ASP A 54 10.98 -1.97 -27.62
N ASP A 55 10.50 -1.05 -28.47
CA ASP A 55 9.26 -1.11 -29.28
C ASP A 55 7.88 -0.86 -28.62
N PHE A 56 7.44 0.41 -28.60
CA PHE A 56 6.19 0.83 -29.27
C PHE A 56 6.17 2.36 -29.43
N GLY A 57 6.84 2.84 -30.47
CA GLY A 57 6.52 4.16 -31.00
C GLY A 57 5.13 4.10 -31.62
N LEU A 58 4.28 5.09 -31.30
CA LEU A 58 3.39 5.75 -32.25
C LEU A 58 2.78 6.96 -31.54
N ALA A 59 3.32 8.14 -31.84
CA ALA A 59 2.64 9.40 -31.61
C ALA A 59 1.30 9.38 -32.35
N MET A 60 0.20 9.67 -31.64
CA MET A 60 -1.04 10.08 -32.30
C MET A 60 -1.50 11.39 -31.67
N ASN A 61 -1.00 12.46 -32.28
CA ASN A 61 -1.63 13.77 -32.26
C ASN A 61 -2.85 13.71 -33.21
N GLY A 62 -4.02 14.21 -32.79
CA GLY A 62 -5.13 14.51 -33.70
C GLY A 62 -6.51 14.01 -33.26
N GLY A 63 -7.33 14.96 -32.79
CA GLY A 63 -8.78 14.87 -32.60
C GLY A 63 -9.35 16.26 -32.33
#